data_AF-A0A946X571-F1
#
_entry.id   AF-A0A946X571-F1
#
_cell.length_a   1.000
_cell.length_b   1.000
_cell.length_c   1.000
_cell.angle_alpha   90.00
_cell.angle_beta   90.00
_cell.angle_gamma   90.00
#
_symmetry.space_group_name_H-M   'P 1'
#
loop_
_entity.id
_entity.type
_entity.pdbx_description
1 polymer ?
#
loop_
_entity_poly.entity_id
_entity_poly.type
_entity_poly.pdbx_seq_one_letter_code
_entity_poly.pdbx_strand_id
1 'polypeptide(L)'
;MAEGKVRTTITLPARLDKLLRESVPPRKRSEFIAKAVEKMLRDVELREAMAEAAGICRDEDYPHWRTPADVRRYLDESRDPANWRRTPADDD
;
A
#
# COMPACT_ATOMS: atom_id res chain seq x y z
N MET A 1 6.26 -11.23 -20.37
CA MET A 1 7.33 -12.25 -20.38
C MET A 1 7.10 -13.14 -19.16
N ALA A 2 7.01 -14.45 -19.31
CA ALA A 2 6.88 -15.33 -18.13
C ALA A 2 8.18 -15.28 -17.34
N GLU A 3 8.14 -14.64 -16.17
CA GLU A 3 9.29 -14.46 -15.31
C GLU A 3 9.82 -15.83 -14.84
N GLY A 4 11.10 -16.09 -15.11
CA GLY A 4 11.73 -17.37 -14.80
C GLY A 4 11.86 -17.60 -13.29
N LYS A 5 11.82 -18.86 -12.85
CA LYS A 5 12.08 -19.20 -11.45
C LYS A 5 13.58 -19.24 -11.19
N VAL A 6 14.08 -18.39 -10.30
CA VAL A 6 15.46 -18.43 -9.80
C VAL A 6 15.52 -19.29 -8.55
N ARG A 7 16.55 -20.15 -8.45
CA ARG A 7 16.78 -20.95 -7.24
C ARG A 7 17.53 -20.12 -6.21
N THR A 8 16.91 -19.91 -5.06
CA THR A 8 17.51 -19.19 -3.92
C THR A 8 17.60 -20.13 -2.73
N THR A 9 18.80 -20.27 -2.17
CA THR A 9 19.02 -21.02 -0.92
C THR A 9 18.79 -20.08 0.26
N ILE A 10 17.93 -20.49 1.20
CA ILE A 10 17.63 -19.74 2.42
C ILE A 10 17.80 -20.63 3.64
N THR A 11 18.33 -20.07 4.72
CA THR A 11 18.46 -20.76 6.01
C THR A 11 17.30 -20.35 6.91
N LEU A 12 16.55 -21.33 7.41
CA LEU A 12 15.44 -21.12 8.33
C LEU A 12 15.79 -21.67 9.71
N PRO A 13 15.34 -21.03 10.81
CA PRO A 13 15.41 -21.63 12.13
C PRO A 13 14.75 -23.02 12.14
N ALA A 14 15.35 -23.99 12.82
CA ALA A 14 14.86 -25.38 12.82
C ALA A 14 13.39 -25.49 13.27
N ARG A 15 12.98 -24.68 14.25
CA ARG A 15 11.58 -24.59 14.71
C ARG A 15 10.63 -24.18 13.57
N LEU A 16 11.04 -23.21 12.75
CA LEU A 16 10.21 -22.69 11.65
C LEU A 16 10.13 -23.69 10.49
N ASP A 17 11.25 -24.35 10.15
CA ASP A 17 11.24 -25.41 9.13
C ASP A 17 10.33 -26.57 9.56
N LYS A 18 10.37 -26.98 10.84
CA LYS A 18 9.46 -27.99 11.38
C LYS A 18 7.98 -27.60 11.19
N LEU A 19 7.61 -26.40 11.62
CA LEU A 19 6.24 -25.88 11.48
C LEU A 19 5.81 -25.81 10.01
N LEU A 20 6.70 -25.36 9.12
CA LEU A 20 6.44 -25.32 7.69
C LEU A 20 6.20 -26.72 7.12
N ARG A 21 6.96 -27.72 7.55
CA ARG A 21 6.81 -29.11 7.10
C ARG A 21 5.51 -29.74 7.57
N GLU A 22 5.09 -29.44 8.80
CA GLU A 22 3.85 -29.92 9.41
C GLU A 22 2.60 -29.25 8.82
N SER A 23 2.70 -27.96 8.49
CA SER A 23 1.54 -27.16 8.05
C SER A 23 1.36 -27.10 6.53
N VAL A 24 2.43 -27.26 5.75
CA VAL A 24 2.40 -27.08 4.30
C VAL A 24 2.79 -28.37 3.57
N PRO A 25 1.96 -28.85 2.62
CA PRO A 25 2.24 -30.06 1.87
C PRO A 25 3.60 -30.04 1.16
N PRO A 26 4.22 -31.23 0.95
CA PRO A 26 5.38 -31.35 0.10
C PRO A 26 5.16 -30.69 -1.27
N ARG A 27 6.22 -30.14 -1.87
CA ARG A 27 6.21 -29.44 -3.17
C ARG A 27 5.43 -28.11 -3.23
N LYS A 28 4.72 -27.70 -2.16
CA LYS A 28 4.03 -26.40 -2.05
C LYS A 28 4.75 -25.37 -1.18
N ARG A 29 5.82 -25.79 -0.49
CA ARG A 29 6.57 -24.94 0.46
C ARG A 29 7.25 -23.75 -0.20
N SER A 30 7.82 -23.93 -1.40
CA SER A 30 8.43 -22.81 -2.15
C SER A 30 7.37 -21.79 -2.58
N GLU A 31 6.19 -22.24 -3.01
CA GLU A 31 5.06 -21.38 -3.34
C GLU A 31 4.57 -20.62 -2.09
N PHE A 32 4.47 -21.30 -0.95
CA PHE A 32 4.08 -20.68 0.32
C PHE A 32 5.06 -19.58 0.75
N ILE A 33 6.37 -19.89 0.72
CA ILE A 33 7.41 -18.93 1.07
C ILE A 33 7.40 -17.74 0.10
N ALA A 34 7.27 -17.99 -1.21
CA ALA A 34 7.21 -16.93 -2.21
C ALA A 34 6.06 -15.95 -1.93
N LYS A 35 4.86 -16.46 -1.63
CA LYS A 35 3.69 -15.61 -1.28
C LYS A 35 3.92 -14.80 0.00
N ALA A 36 4.57 -15.40 1.01
CA ALA A 36 4.88 -14.70 2.25
C ALA A 36 5.90 -13.57 2.02
N VAL A 37 6.93 -13.83 1.22
CA VAL A 37 7.95 -12.84 0.84
C VAL A 37 7.33 -11.71 0.01
N GLU A 38 6.50 -12.04 -0.99
CA GLU A 38 5.80 -11.05 -1.81
C GLU A 38 4.94 -10.12 -0.95
N LYS A 39 4.16 -10.67 -0.02
CA LYS A 39 3.37 -9.89 0.91
C LYS A 39 4.25 -8.93 1.74
N MET A 40 5.33 -9.45 2.31
CA MET A 40 6.23 -8.63 3.12
C MET A 40 6.91 -7.53 2.30
N LEU A 41 7.29 -7.80 1.05
CA LEU A 41 7.92 -6.81 0.18
C LEU A 41 6.96 -5.68 -0.17
N ARG A 42 5.67 -5.97 -0.41
CA ARG A 42 4.65 -4.92 -0.61
C ARG A 42 4.54 -3.99 0.61
N ASP A 43 4.64 -4.54 1.82
CA ASP A 43 4.63 -3.74 3.04
C ASP A 43 5.92 -2.90 3.19
N VAL A 44 7.06 -3.35 2.64
CA VAL A 44 8.30 -2.56 2.61
C VAL A 44 8.16 -1.41 1.62
N GLU A 45 7.73 -1.70 0.40
CA GLU A 45 7.49 -0.70 -0.65
C GLU A 45 6.50 0.37 -0.21
N LEU A 46 5.40 -0.02 0.44
CA LEU A 46 4.43 0.93 0.97
C LEU A 46 5.04 1.86 2.04
N ARG A 47 5.90 1.33 2.92
CA ARG A 47 6.55 2.15 3.95
C ARG A 47 7.51 3.15 3.34
N GLU A 48 8.27 2.73 2.32
CA GLU A 48 9.16 3.61 1.58
C GLU A 48 8.37 4.71 0.88
N ALA A 49 7.31 4.36 0.16
CA ALA A 49 6.43 5.32 -0.49
C ALA A 49 5.79 6.31 0.51
N MET A 50 5.35 5.85 1.69
CA MET A 50 4.83 6.72 2.75
C MET A 50 5.90 7.66 3.32
N ALA A 51 7.14 7.19 3.44
CA ALA A 51 8.26 8.01 3.91
C ALA A 51 8.62 9.09 2.88
N GLU A 52 8.62 8.76 1.59
CA GLU A 52 8.83 9.72 0.49
C GLU A 52 7.69 10.73 0.39
N ALA A 53 6.45 10.28 0.60
CA ALA A 53 5.26 11.12 0.62
C ALA A 53 5.11 11.96 1.90
N ALA A 54 6.00 11.81 2.89
CA ALA A 54 5.89 12.57 4.13
C ALA A 54 6.03 14.07 3.85
N GLY A 55 5.02 14.85 4.25
CA GLY A 55 5.02 16.30 4.08
C GLY A 55 4.52 16.82 2.72
N ILE A 56 3.94 15.95 1.88
CA ILE A 56 3.27 16.38 0.64
C ILE A 56 1.97 17.15 0.91
N CYS A 57 1.29 16.86 2.02
CA CYS A 57 0.05 17.54 2.41
C CYS A 57 0.37 18.62 3.45
N ARG A 58 0.82 19.80 2.99
CA ARG A 58 1.06 20.95 3.87
C ARG A 58 -0.23 21.72 4.12
N ASP A 59 -0.37 22.30 5.30
CA ASP A 59 -1.57 23.05 5.67
C ASP A 59 -1.80 24.26 4.75
N GLU A 60 -0.72 24.88 4.25
CA GLU A 60 -0.77 26.01 3.32
C GLU A 60 -1.32 25.61 1.94
N ASP A 61 -0.98 24.40 1.48
CA ASP A 61 -1.37 23.88 0.17
C ASP A 61 -2.79 23.28 0.20
N TYR A 62 -3.26 22.85 1.37
CA TYR A 62 -4.56 22.18 1.57
C TYR A 62 -5.38 22.81 2.72
N PRO A 63 -5.78 24.09 2.62
CA PRO A 63 -6.53 24.77 3.68
C PRO A 63 -7.89 24.12 3.97
N HIS A 64 -8.46 23.43 2.99
CA HIS A 64 -9.71 22.68 3.10
C HIS A 64 -9.57 21.36 3.90
N TRP A 65 -8.35 20.94 4.25
CA TRP A 65 -8.09 19.78 5.12
C TRP A 65 -7.72 20.15 6.56
N ARG A 66 -7.73 21.44 6.90
CA ARG A 66 -7.23 21.96 8.19
C ARG A 66 -8.08 21.55 9.40
N THR A 67 -9.40 21.47 9.25
CA THR A 67 -10.31 21.07 10.33
C THR A 67 -11.34 20.05 9.86
N PRO A 68 -11.95 19.26 10.76
CA PRO A 68 -13.02 18.34 10.39
C PRO A 68 -14.21 19.01 9.70
N ALA A 69 -14.51 20.27 10.02
CA ALA A 69 -15.57 21.03 9.38
C ALA A 69 -15.19 21.45 7.95
N ASP A 70 -13.94 21.86 7.74
CA ASP A 70 -13.42 22.20 6.40
C ASP A 70 -13.39 20.97 5.50
N VAL A 71 -12.95 19.83 6.03
CA VAL A 71 -12.96 18.54 5.31
C VAL A 71 -14.38 18.16 4.93
N ARG A 72 -15.35 18.33 5.83
CA ARG A 72 -16.75 18.01 5.53
C ARG A 72 -17.31 18.91 4.43
N ARG A 73 -17.08 20.23 4.52
CA ARG A 73 -17.48 21.19 3.48
C ARG A 73 -16.90 20.79 2.12
N TYR A 74 -15.60 20.53 2.07
CA TYR A 74 -14.92 20.09 0.84
C TYR A 74 -15.48 18.78 0.27
N LEU A 75 -15.76 17.79 1.12
CA LEU A 75 -16.37 16.53 0.70
C LEU A 75 -17.79 16.72 0.17
N ASP A 76 -18.59 17.57 0.81
CA ASP A 76 -19.96 17.86 0.38
C ASP A 76 -19.96 18.59 -0.97
N GLU A 77 -19.07 19.58 -1.15
CA GLU A 77 -18.90 20.33 -2.40
C GLU A 77 -18.37 19.47 -3.55
N SER A 78 -17.39 18.59 -3.28
CA SER A 78 -16.79 17.70 -4.30
C SER A 78 -17.71 16.54 -4.70
N ARG A 79 -18.64 16.13 -3.83
CA ARG A 79 -19.62 15.08 -4.11
C ARG A 79 -20.91 15.62 -4.73
N ASP A 80 -21.09 16.93 -4.76
CA ASP A 80 -22.25 17.54 -5.39
C ASP A 80 -22.23 17.25 -6.91
N PRO A 81 -23.25 16.55 -7.45
CA PRO A 81 -23.36 16.29 -8.89
C PRO A 81 -23.43 17.57 -9.74
N ALA A 82 -23.76 18.73 -9.17
CA ALA A 82 -23.70 20.02 -9.85
C ALA A 82 -22.26 20.53 -10.02
N ASN A 83 -21.33 20.07 -9.20
CA ASN A 83 -19.93 20.51 -9.17
C ASN A 83 -18.94 19.51 -9.80
N TRP A 84 -19.39 18.37 -10.32
CA TRP A 84 -18.51 17.33 -10.89
C TRP A 84 -17.65 17.78 -12.10
N ARG A 85 -17.94 18.97 -12.65
CA ARG A 85 -17.17 19.63 -13.73
C ARG A 85 -16.50 20.94 -13.31
N ARG A 86 -16.61 21.36 -12.05
CA ARG A 86 -15.87 22.56 -11.61
C ARG A 86 -14.38 22.28 -11.66
N THR A 87 -13.69 23.11 -12.41
CA THR A 87 -12.24 23.21 -12.41
C THR A 87 -11.81 24.33 -11.47
N PRO A 88 -10.62 24.27 -10.87
CA PRO A 88 -10.10 25.37 -10.04
C PRO A 88 -10.06 26.74 -10.74
N ALA A 89 -10.18 26.77 -12.07
CA ALA A 89 -10.27 27.99 -12.88
C ALA A 89 -11.65 28.67 -12.85
N ASP A 90 -12.66 28.05 -12.23
CA ASP A 90 -14.03 28.59 -12.15
C ASP A 90 -14.26 29.45 -10.90
N ASP A 91 -13.27 29.54 -9.99
CA ASP A 91 -13.35 30.26 -8.71
C ASP A 91 -12.58 31.62 -8.72
N ASP A 92 -12.13 32.10 -9.89
CA ASP A 92 -11.51 33.44 -10.11
C ASP A 92 -12.54 34.55 -10.43
#